data_AF-A0A3Q3G3D2-F1
#
_entry.id   AF-A0A3Q3G3D2-F1
#
_cell.length_a   1.000
_cell.length_b   1.000
_cell.length_c   1.000
_cell.angle_alpha   90.00
_cell.angle_beta   90.00
_cell.angle_gamma   90.00
#
_symmetry.space_group_name_H-M   'P 1'
#
loop_
_entity.id
_entity.type
_entity.pdbx_description
1 polymer ?
#
loop_
_entity_poly.entity_id
_entity_poly.type
_entity_poly.pdbx_seq_one_letter_code
_entity_poly.pdbx_strand_id
1 'polypeptide(L)'
;MSLFLVLILFIIILFSLYILSSCIVFLERLKHPIFFPQGLNEVILFLFLLKTDLLINISFAGDIMRVQTSGASQQTANQDNLRYSGVRASHTMAQTDAGRMEEFRSKINRVGAQKGIPPALIAAIISRESRAGNAIKNTGGWGDHGNGWGLMQVDVNPNGGNHTPEGAWDSEEHLRQATGILVHFIGRISTKFPNWSSEQKLKGGIAAYNMGDGNVHSYENVDDHTTGRDYSNDVVARAQWYRNHGGF
;
A
#
# COMPACT_ATOMS: atom_id res chain seq x y z
N MET A 1 6.60 -29.40 -23.92
CA MET A 1 7.15 -28.26 -24.68
C MET A 1 8.65 -28.30 -24.53
N SER A 2 9.43 -28.46 -25.60
CA SER A 2 10.87 -28.71 -25.45
C SER A 2 11.59 -27.46 -24.93
N LEU A 3 12.65 -27.66 -24.13
CA LEU A 3 13.46 -26.59 -23.55
C LEU A 3 13.97 -25.58 -24.61
N PHE A 4 14.16 -26.08 -25.83
CA PHE A 4 14.55 -25.31 -27.01
C PHE A 4 13.49 -24.29 -27.45
N LEU A 5 12.20 -24.67 -27.44
CA LEU A 5 11.10 -23.76 -27.76
C LEU A 5 10.93 -22.67 -26.68
N VAL A 6 11.17 -23.00 -25.41
CA VAL A 6 11.12 -22.03 -24.31
C VAL A 6 12.24 -20.99 -24.44
N LEU A 7 13.46 -21.44 -24.78
CA LEU A 7 14.60 -20.55 -24.97
C LEU A 7 14.42 -19.63 -26.18
N ILE A 8 13.88 -20.14 -27.30
CA ILE A 8 13.56 -19.33 -28.48
C ILE A 8 12.52 -18.27 -28.14
N LEU A 9 11.45 -18.66 -27.42
CA LEU A 9 10.41 -17.71 -27.03
C LEU A 9 10.97 -16.64 -26.09
N PHE A 10 11.87 -17.01 -25.16
CA PHE A 10 12.50 -16.08 -24.23
C PHE A 10 13.44 -15.09 -24.95
N ILE A 11 14.22 -15.56 -25.93
CA ILE A 11 15.10 -14.71 -26.75
C ILE A 11 14.27 -13.76 -27.61
N ILE A 12 13.18 -14.22 -28.20
CA ILE A 12 12.26 -13.36 -28.98
C ILE A 12 11.67 -12.28 -28.08
N ILE A 13 11.21 -12.62 -26.87
CA ILE A 13 10.66 -11.65 -25.91
C ILE A 13 11.72 -10.61 -25.50
N LEU A 14 12.94 -11.03 -25.18
CA LEU A 14 14.02 -10.11 -24.82
C LEU A 14 14.42 -9.20 -25.99
N PHE A 15 14.47 -9.74 -27.21
CA PHE A 15 14.79 -8.96 -28.40
C PHE A 15 13.67 -7.96 -28.73
N SER A 16 12.41 -8.36 -28.59
CA SER A 16 11.26 -7.46 -28.73
C SER A 16 11.26 -6.36 -27.67
N LEU A 17 11.58 -6.66 -26.41
CA LEU A 17 11.70 -5.67 -25.33
C LEU A 17 12.85 -4.68 -25.56
N TYR A 18 13.99 -5.15 -26.08
CA TYR A 18 15.14 -4.30 -26.41
C TYR A 18 14.83 -3.32 -27.55
N ILE A 19 14.18 -3.80 -28.62
CA ILE A 19 13.74 -2.95 -29.73
C ILE A 19 12.69 -1.94 -29.24
N LEU A 20 11.76 -2.35 -28.38
CA LEU A 20 10.72 -1.45 -27.86
C LEU A 20 11.29 -0.35 -26.95
N SER A 21 12.25 -0.67 -26.07
CA SER A 21 12.93 0.31 -25.21
C SER A 21 13.72 1.32 -26.05
N SER A 22 14.39 0.85 -27.09
CA SER A 22 15.13 1.71 -28.03
C SER A 22 14.19 2.61 -28.84
N CYS A 23 13.01 2.11 -29.20
CA CYS A 23 11.97 2.89 -29.88
C CYS A 23 11.33 3.94 -28.95
N ILE A 24 11.10 3.64 -27.67
CA ILE A 24 10.54 4.60 -26.70
C ILE A 24 11.51 5.77 -26.46
N VAL A 25 12.81 5.49 -26.29
CA VAL A 25 13.85 6.52 -26.15
C VAL A 25 14.00 7.36 -27.43
N PHE A 26 13.79 6.75 -28.60
CA PHE A 26 13.80 7.46 -29.88
C PHE A 26 12.54 8.32 -30.09
N LEU A 27 11.38 7.86 -29.62
CA LEU A 27 10.10 8.55 -29.74
C LEU A 27 9.96 9.73 -28.75
N GLU A 28 10.52 9.64 -27.53
CA GLU A 28 10.57 10.79 -26.59
C GLU A 28 11.40 11.97 -27.13
N ARG A 29 12.32 11.73 -28.08
CA ARG A 29 13.11 12.80 -28.74
C ARG A 29 12.39 13.46 -29.91
N LEU A 30 11.30 12.87 -30.42
CA LEU A 30 10.53 13.40 -31.54
C LEU A 30 9.24 14.03 -31.01
N LYS A 31 9.27 15.34 -30.72
CA LYS A 31 8.12 16.13 -30.23
C LYS A 31 7.00 16.30 -31.27
N HIS A 32 6.43 15.21 -31.82
CA HIS A 32 5.25 15.27 -32.69
C HIS A 32 4.32 14.05 -32.48
N PRO A 33 2.98 14.25 -32.49
CA PRO A 33 2.02 13.18 -32.27
C PRO A 33 1.87 12.29 -33.51
N ILE A 34 1.82 10.96 -33.32
CA ILE A 34 1.62 9.98 -34.40
C ILE A 34 0.22 9.36 -34.26
N PHE A 35 -0.50 9.25 -35.37
CA PHE A 35 -1.84 8.65 -35.50
C PHE A 35 -1.71 7.17 -35.93
N PHE A 36 -2.34 6.24 -35.22
CA PHE A 36 -2.35 4.80 -35.53
C PHE A 36 -3.75 4.33 -35.99
N PRO A 37 -3.86 3.30 -36.87
CA PRO A 37 -5.13 2.83 -37.39
C PRO A 37 -5.92 1.98 -36.37
N GLN A 38 -7.23 2.20 -36.30
CA GLN A 38 -8.15 1.75 -35.25
C GLN A 38 -8.51 0.25 -35.32
N GLY A 39 -8.65 -0.41 -34.15
CA GLY A 39 -9.57 -1.55 -34.01
C GLY A 39 -9.17 -2.69 -33.06
N LEU A 40 -7.89 -3.00 -32.88
CA LEU A 40 -7.43 -4.05 -31.93
C LEU A 40 -6.14 -3.68 -31.19
N ASN A 41 -5.31 -2.86 -31.83
CA ASN A 41 -4.02 -2.46 -31.28
C ASN A 41 -4.13 -1.49 -30.10
N GLU A 42 -5.17 -0.66 -30.02
CA GLU A 42 -5.34 0.24 -28.88
C GLU A 42 -5.74 -0.48 -27.60
N VAL A 43 -6.57 -1.53 -27.69
CA VAL A 43 -6.94 -2.34 -26.51
C VAL A 43 -5.75 -3.14 -26.02
N ILE A 44 -4.95 -3.72 -26.93
CA ILE A 44 -3.74 -4.46 -26.55
C ILE A 44 -2.66 -3.51 -26.01
N LEU A 45 -2.46 -2.35 -26.64
CA LEU A 45 -1.51 -1.32 -26.16
C LEU A 45 -1.96 -0.73 -24.82
N PHE A 46 -3.26 -0.49 -24.62
CA PHE A 46 -3.82 -0.03 -23.35
C PHE A 46 -3.71 -1.10 -22.25
N LEU A 47 -4.00 -2.37 -22.57
CA LEU A 47 -3.80 -3.48 -21.63
C LEU A 47 -2.32 -3.72 -21.33
N PHE A 48 -1.42 -3.50 -22.31
CA PHE A 48 0.02 -3.62 -22.14
C PHE A 48 0.58 -2.44 -21.34
N LEU A 49 0.15 -1.21 -21.61
CA LEU A 49 0.47 -0.01 -20.83
C LEU A 49 -0.06 -0.12 -19.40
N LEU A 50 -1.30 -0.59 -19.19
CA LEU A 50 -1.83 -0.91 -17.86
C LEU A 50 -1.02 -1.99 -17.17
N LYS A 51 -0.59 -3.05 -17.88
CA LYS A 51 0.27 -4.09 -17.30
C LYS A 51 1.66 -3.57 -16.99
N THR A 52 2.25 -2.74 -17.83
CA THR A 52 3.57 -2.14 -17.58
C THR A 52 3.49 -1.11 -16.48
N ASP A 53 2.46 -0.27 -16.41
CA ASP A 53 2.24 0.63 -15.27
C ASP A 53 1.99 -0.18 -14.00
N LEU A 54 1.21 -1.27 -14.05
CA LEU A 54 1.01 -2.17 -12.91
C LEU A 54 2.33 -2.86 -12.51
N LEU A 55 3.14 -3.34 -13.46
CA LEU A 55 4.43 -4.00 -13.21
C LEU A 55 5.54 -3.03 -12.79
N ILE A 56 5.53 -1.79 -13.29
CA ILE A 56 6.42 -0.70 -12.89
C ILE A 56 6.03 -0.24 -11.47
N ASN A 57 4.74 -0.18 -11.15
CA ASN A 57 4.25 0.08 -9.79
C ASN A 57 4.57 -1.07 -8.81
N ILE A 58 4.60 -2.32 -9.27
CA ILE A 58 5.01 -3.48 -8.44
C ILE A 58 6.50 -3.40 -8.04
N SER A 59 7.34 -2.71 -8.83
CA SER A 59 8.76 -2.50 -8.48
C SER A 59 9.01 -1.36 -7.48
N PHE A 60 7.98 -0.60 -7.10
CA PHE A 60 8.12 0.60 -6.26
C PHE A 60 7.96 0.35 -4.76
N ALA A 61 7.30 -0.73 -4.35
CA ALA A 61 7.09 -1.03 -2.94
C ALA A 61 8.34 -1.67 -2.35
N GLY A 62 9.04 -0.96 -1.47
CA GLY A 62 10.15 -1.52 -0.68
C GLY A 62 9.74 -2.80 0.06
N ASP A 63 10.71 -3.62 0.44
CA ASP A 63 10.42 -4.82 1.22
C ASP A 63 10.06 -4.43 2.66
N ILE A 64 8.82 -4.67 3.08
CA ILE A 64 8.33 -4.34 4.42
C ILE A 64 9.18 -4.98 5.54
N MET A 65 9.84 -6.12 5.26
CA MET A 65 10.73 -6.78 6.20
C MET A 65 12.07 -6.06 6.38
N ARG A 66 12.43 -5.17 5.46
CA ARG A 66 13.65 -4.36 5.48
C ARG A 66 13.41 -2.93 5.97
N VAL A 67 12.16 -2.52 6.12
CA VAL A 67 11.82 -1.19 6.65
C VAL A 67 12.16 -1.12 8.14
N GLN A 68 13.02 -0.16 8.52
CA GLN A 68 13.35 0.09 9.92
C GLN A 68 12.16 0.66 10.68
N THR A 69 11.94 0.19 11.90
CA THR A 69 10.84 0.64 12.75
C THR A 69 11.21 0.63 14.24
N SER A 70 10.75 1.63 14.98
CA SER A 70 10.75 1.65 16.44
C SER A 70 9.50 1.00 17.06
N GLY A 71 8.46 0.72 16.26
CA GLY A 71 7.16 0.21 16.70
C GLY A 71 6.30 1.26 17.41
N ALA A 72 5.34 0.79 18.22
CA ALA A 72 4.35 1.65 18.87
C ALA A 72 4.96 2.54 19.95
N SER A 73 4.49 3.78 20.05
CA SER A 73 4.68 4.63 21.21
C SER A 73 3.99 4.05 22.45
N GLN A 74 4.32 4.58 23.62
CA GLN A 74 3.60 4.21 24.85
C GLN A 74 2.13 4.65 24.80
N GLN A 75 1.81 5.76 24.13
CA GLN A 75 0.42 6.22 23.96
C GLN A 75 -0.42 5.17 23.21
N THR A 76 0.09 4.64 22.10
CA THR A 76 -0.61 3.60 21.33
C THR A 76 -0.66 2.29 22.09
N ALA A 77 0.44 1.88 22.73
CA ALA A 77 0.50 0.65 23.52
C ALA A 77 -0.50 0.64 24.70
N ASN A 78 -0.78 1.80 25.29
CA ASN A 78 -1.77 1.95 26.36
C ASN A 78 -3.21 1.58 25.93
N GLN A 79 -3.53 1.59 24.62
CA GLN A 79 -4.85 1.19 24.12
C GLN A 79 -5.15 -0.29 24.42
N ASP A 80 -4.10 -1.13 24.50
CA ASP A 80 -4.19 -2.54 24.90
C ASP A 80 -3.71 -2.75 26.35
N ASN A 81 -3.63 -1.68 27.16
CA ASN A 81 -3.13 -1.67 28.55
C ASN A 81 -1.71 -2.25 28.70
N LEU A 82 -0.87 -2.14 27.67
CA LEU A 82 0.50 -2.67 27.69
C LEU A 82 1.43 -1.73 28.45
N ARG A 83 2.18 -2.28 29.43
CA ARG A 83 3.19 -1.54 30.21
C ARG A 83 4.55 -1.42 29.51
N TYR A 84 4.59 -1.67 28.21
CA TYR A 84 5.78 -1.58 27.38
C TYR A 84 5.40 -1.04 26.00
N SER A 85 6.36 -0.40 25.34
CA SER A 85 6.22 0.18 24.01
C SER A 85 7.17 -0.51 23.01
N GLY A 86 7.26 0.08 21.83
CA GLY A 86 8.12 -0.32 20.73
C GLY A 86 7.60 -1.50 19.92
N VAL A 87 8.48 -2.13 19.16
CA VAL A 87 8.16 -3.26 18.26
C VAL A 87 7.43 -4.39 18.99
N ARG A 88 7.81 -4.69 20.24
CA ARG A 88 7.14 -5.71 21.06
C ARG A 88 5.66 -5.39 21.29
N ALA A 89 5.33 -4.12 21.54
CA ALA A 89 3.94 -3.69 21.73
C ALA A 89 3.16 -3.83 20.42
N SER A 90 3.70 -3.37 19.30
CA SER A 90 3.11 -3.55 17.97
C SER A 90 2.81 -5.01 17.65
N HIS A 91 3.77 -5.91 17.87
CA HIS A 91 3.58 -7.35 17.68
C HIS A 91 2.48 -7.91 18.58
N THR A 92 2.42 -7.49 19.85
CA THR A 92 1.36 -7.91 20.79
C THR A 92 -0.01 -7.48 20.28
N MET A 93 -0.16 -6.23 19.86
CA MET A 93 -1.41 -5.69 19.34
C MET A 93 -1.85 -6.37 18.03
N ALA A 94 -0.90 -6.64 17.12
CA ALA A 94 -1.17 -7.41 15.90
C ALA A 94 -1.64 -8.83 16.23
N GLN A 95 -1.00 -9.49 17.21
CA GLN A 95 -1.41 -10.81 17.68
C GLN A 95 -2.82 -10.81 18.28
N THR A 96 -3.17 -9.80 19.08
CA THR A 96 -4.51 -9.61 19.64
C THR A 96 -5.59 -9.49 18.55
N ASP A 97 -5.25 -8.90 17.41
CA ASP A 97 -6.15 -8.69 16.28
C ASP A 97 -6.20 -9.88 15.31
N ALA A 98 -5.19 -10.76 15.32
CA ALA A 98 -5.00 -11.81 14.32
C ALA A 98 -6.19 -12.76 14.14
N GLY A 99 -6.84 -13.15 15.25
CA GLY A 99 -8.02 -14.02 15.20
C GLY A 99 -9.20 -13.41 14.46
N ARG A 100 -9.41 -12.09 14.60
CA ARG A 100 -10.45 -11.34 13.84
C ARG A 100 -10.01 -11.09 12.40
N MET A 101 -8.71 -10.86 12.19
CA MET A 101 -8.17 -10.59 10.86
C MET A 101 -8.40 -11.74 9.87
N GLU A 102 -8.54 -12.97 10.36
CA GLU A 102 -8.80 -14.16 9.55
C GLU A 102 -10.06 -14.01 8.67
N GLU A 103 -11.10 -13.36 9.19
CA GLU A 103 -12.37 -13.11 8.47
C GLU A 103 -12.14 -12.38 7.13
N PHE A 104 -11.12 -11.52 7.09
CA PHE A 104 -10.83 -10.68 5.94
C PHE A 104 -9.70 -11.21 5.06
N ARG A 105 -9.05 -12.33 5.44
CA ARG A 105 -7.83 -12.84 4.77
C ARG A 105 -7.98 -12.95 3.26
N SER A 106 -9.05 -13.58 2.81
CA SER A 106 -9.26 -13.80 1.37
C SER A 106 -9.42 -12.49 0.60
N LYS A 107 -10.12 -11.50 1.16
CA LYS A 107 -10.31 -10.16 0.56
C LYS A 107 -8.98 -9.41 0.54
N ILE A 108 -8.26 -9.40 1.66
CA ILE A 108 -6.93 -8.77 1.81
C ILE A 108 -5.94 -9.34 0.79
N ASN A 109 -5.86 -10.67 0.63
CA ASN A 109 -4.94 -11.30 -0.31
C ASN A 109 -5.26 -10.93 -1.77
N ARG A 110 -6.54 -10.90 -2.15
CA ARG A 110 -6.94 -10.51 -3.50
C ARG A 110 -6.61 -9.04 -3.80
N VAL A 111 -6.92 -8.14 -2.86
CA VAL A 111 -6.64 -6.71 -3.03
C VAL A 111 -5.14 -6.45 -3.06
N GLY A 112 -4.37 -7.09 -2.17
CA GLY A 112 -2.92 -6.99 -2.15
C GLY A 112 -2.30 -7.41 -3.50
N ALA A 113 -2.73 -8.55 -4.04
CA ALA A 113 -2.29 -9.01 -5.36
C ALA A 113 -2.68 -8.03 -6.49
N GLN A 114 -3.90 -7.47 -6.45
CA GLN A 114 -4.38 -6.54 -7.46
C GLN A 114 -3.70 -5.17 -7.42
N LYS A 115 -3.26 -4.71 -6.23
CA LYS A 115 -2.64 -3.40 -6.03
C LYS A 115 -1.11 -3.45 -5.94
N GLY A 116 -0.51 -4.64 -5.96
CA GLY A 116 0.93 -4.81 -5.78
C GLY A 116 1.41 -4.48 -4.36
N ILE A 117 0.53 -4.64 -3.35
CA ILE A 117 0.83 -4.35 -1.95
C ILE A 117 0.85 -5.66 -1.16
N PRO A 118 1.89 -5.91 -0.33
CA PRO A 118 1.93 -7.10 0.51
C PRO A 118 0.66 -7.20 1.37
N PRO A 119 -0.05 -8.35 1.37
CA PRO A 119 -1.25 -8.53 2.18
C PRO A 119 -1.00 -8.24 3.67
N ALA A 120 0.20 -8.53 4.17
CA ALA A 120 0.61 -8.24 5.54
C ALA A 120 0.58 -6.74 5.89
N LEU A 121 0.86 -5.85 4.93
CA LEU A 121 0.78 -4.41 5.14
C LEU A 121 -0.68 -3.93 5.22
N ILE A 122 -1.55 -4.48 4.38
CA ILE A 122 -3.00 -4.19 4.44
C ILE A 122 -3.57 -4.65 5.79
N ALA A 123 -3.24 -5.87 6.23
CA ALA A 123 -3.63 -6.38 7.54
C ALA A 123 -3.12 -5.50 8.69
N ALA A 124 -1.88 -5.00 8.61
CA ALA A 124 -1.32 -4.11 9.61
C ALA A 124 -2.06 -2.77 9.71
N ILE A 125 -2.41 -2.16 8.58
CA ILE A 125 -3.22 -0.93 8.55
C ILE A 125 -4.60 -1.20 9.14
N ILE A 126 -5.28 -2.29 8.75
CA ILE A 126 -6.58 -2.66 9.33
C ILE A 126 -6.47 -2.85 10.86
N SER A 127 -5.40 -3.47 11.35
CA SER A 127 -5.15 -3.64 12.78
C SER A 127 -4.95 -2.30 13.47
N ARG A 128 -4.20 -1.37 12.87
CA ARG A 128 -3.98 -0.03 13.43
C ARG A 128 -5.27 0.81 13.44
N GLU A 129 -6.03 0.78 12.35
CA GLU A 129 -7.17 1.68 12.13
C GLU A 129 -8.43 1.25 12.87
N SER A 130 -8.75 -0.04 12.86
CA SER A 130 -10.06 -0.51 13.33
C SER A 130 -9.99 -1.70 14.28
N ARG A 131 -8.79 -2.16 14.62
CA ARG A 131 -8.57 -3.40 15.41
C ARG A 131 -9.27 -4.60 14.77
N ALA A 132 -9.12 -4.71 13.43
CA ALA A 132 -9.87 -5.65 12.59
C ALA A 132 -11.39 -5.53 12.77
N GLY A 133 -11.90 -4.29 12.65
CA GLY A 133 -13.31 -3.97 12.79
C GLY A 133 -13.84 -3.90 14.23
N ASN A 134 -13.10 -4.39 15.23
CA ASN A 134 -13.60 -4.45 16.61
C ASN A 134 -13.90 -3.08 17.21
N ALA A 135 -13.20 -2.03 16.78
CA ALA A 135 -13.41 -0.66 17.24
C ALA A 135 -14.60 0.05 16.56
N ILE A 136 -15.08 -0.45 15.41
CA ILE A 136 -16.05 0.25 14.54
C ILE A 136 -17.31 -0.57 14.21
N LYS A 137 -17.35 -1.87 14.55
CA LYS A 137 -18.51 -2.73 14.24
C LYS A 137 -19.81 -2.25 14.89
N ASN A 138 -19.72 -1.68 16.09
CA ASN A 138 -20.90 -1.19 16.84
C ASN A 138 -21.44 0.14 16.29
N THR A 139 -20.69 0.82 15.43
CA THR A 139 -21.05 2.08 14.77
C THR A 139 -21.32 1.86 13.27
N GLY A 140 -21.46 0.60 12.84
CA GLY A 140 -21.72 0.26 11.44
C GLY A 140 -20.56 0.57 10.49
N GLY A 141 -19.32 0.61 11.00
CA GLY A 141 -18.12 0.86 10.20
C GLY A 141 -17.55 2.28 10.33
N TRP A 142 -18.22 3.17 11.06
CA TRP A 142 -17.77 4.55 11.27
C TRP A 142 -16.85 4.67 12.48
N GLY A 143 -15.65 5.23 12.29
CA GLY A 143 -14.78 5.67 13.36
C GLY A 143 -14.51 7.17 13.27
N ASP A 144 -13.58 7.66 14.10
CA ASP A 144 -13.22 9.08 14.23
C ASP A 144 -14.42 10.04 14.20
N HIS A 145 -15.40 9.82 15.08
CA HIS A 145 -16.60 10.66 15.20
C HIS A 145 -17.41 10.80 13.90
N GLY A 146 -17.33 9.82 13.00
CA GLY A 146 -18.03 9.81 11.71
C GLY A 146 -17.17 10.26 10.52
N ASN A 147 -15.89 10.54 10.73
CA ASN A 147 -14.98 10.93 9.64
C ASN A 147 -14.25 9.74 9.00
N GLY A 148 -14.11 8.61 9.70
CA GLY A 148 -13.42 7.43 9.19
C GLY A 148 -14.38 6.34 8.74
N TRP A 149 -14.28 5.90 7.48
CA TRP A 149 -15.09 4.81 6.94
C TRP A 149 -14.32 3.50 6.81
N GLY A 150 -14.90 2.40 7.33
CA GLY A 150 -14.47 1.04 7.02
C GLY A 150 -13.21 0.54 7.72
N LEU A 151 -12.83 -0.70 7.42
CA LEU A 151 -11.73 -1.42 8.10
C LEU A 151 -10.37 -0.68 8.10
N MET A 152 -10.15 0.18 7.10
CA MET A 152 -8.94 0.97 6.89
C MET A 152 -9.18 2.48 7.07
N GLN A 153 -10.34 2.85 7.62
CA GLN A 153 -10.71 4.22 8.01
C GLN A 153 -10.39 5.28 6.95
N VAL A 154 -11.01 5.16 5.77
CA VAL A 154 -10.93 6.17 4.71
C VAL A 154 -11.54 7.47 5.23
N ASP A 155 -10.76 8.56 5.19
CA ASP A 155 -11.17 9.87 5.69
C ASP A 155 -12.14 10.57 4.72
N VAL A 156 -13.38 10.74 5.18
CA VAL A 156 -14.47 11.40 4.44
C VAL A 156 -14.62 12.87 4.81
N ASN A 157 -13.84 13.37 5.78
CA ASN A 157 -13.94 14.75 6.24
C ASN A 157 -13.60 15.70 5.09
N PRO A 158 -14.48 16.66 4.74
CA PRO A 158 -14.23 17.62 3.67
C PRO A 158 -13.01 18.51 3.91
N ASN A 159 -12.61 18.68 5.18
CA ASN A 159 -11.42 19.45 5.58
C ASN A 159 -10.17 18.56 5.75
N GLY A 160 -10.30 17.25 5.51
CA GLY A 160 -9.24 16.24 5.58
C GLY A 160 -9.07 15.54 4.23
N GLY A 161 -9.24 14.22 4.22
CA GLY A 161 -9.11 13.38 3.02
C GLY A 161 -10.18 13.60 1.95
N ASN A 162 -11.38 14.06 2.35
CA ASN A 162 -12.49 14.38 1.45
C ASN A 162 -12.81 13.27 0.42
N HIS A 163 -12.69 12.01 0.85
CA HIS A 163 -13.02 10.86 0.02
C HIS A 163 -14.50 10.48 0.14
N THR A 164 -15.10 10.04 -0.98
CA THR A 164 -16.43 9.41 -0.96
C THR A 164 -16.27 7.93 -0.62
N PRO A 165 -16.91 7.41 0.44
CA PRO A 165 -16.91 5.97 0.76
C PRO A 165 -17.32 5.07 -0.41
N GLU A 166 -16.55 4.01 -0.65
CA GLU A 166 -16.91 2.95 -1.61
C GLU A 166 -17.18 1.62 -0.89
N GLY A 167 -18.24 0.92 -1.30
CA GLY A 167 -18.63 -0.38 -0.75
C GLY A 167 -19.08 -0.37 0.72
N ALA A 168 -19.38 -1.57 1.23
CA ALA A 168 -19.62 -1.76 2.67
C ALA A 168 -18.31 -1.68 3.47
N TRP A 169 -18.41 -1.34 4.75
CA TRP A 169 -17.28 -1.02 5.64
C TRP A 169 -16.22 -2.14 5.75
N ASP A 170 -16.61 -3.40 5.53
CA ASP A 170 -15.75 -4.59 5.57
C ASP A 170 -15.55 -5.26 4.19
N SER A 171 -16.01 -4.59 3.12
CA SER A 171 -16.05 -5.16 1.77
C SER A 171 -14.68 -5.16 1.08
N GLU A 172 -14.55 -5.98 0.03
CA GLU A 172 -13.37 -5.94 -0.83
C GLU A 172 -13.25 -4.62 -1.61
N GLU A 173 -14.39 -4.00 -1.94
CA GLU A 173 -14.45 -2.69 -2.59
C GLU A 173 -13.84 -1.60 -1.69
N HIS A 174 -14.23 -1.56 -0.42
CA HIS A 174 -13.61 -0.68 0.59
C HIS A 174 -12.09 -0.90 0.69
N LEU A 175 -11.64 -2.16 0.81
CA LEU A 175 -10.21 -2.46 0.89
C LEU A 175 -9.46 -2.04 -0.38
N ARG A 176 -10.07 -2.19 -1.55
CA ARG A 176 -9.51 -1.76 -2.84
C ARG A 176 -9.35 -0.24 -2.92
N GLN A 177 -10.34 0.50 -2.42
CA GLN A 177 -10.30 1.95 -2.35
C GLN A 177 -9.17 2.42 -1.43
N ALA A 178 -9.19 1.98 -0.17
CA ALA A 178 -8.21 2.35 0.85
C ALA A 178 -6.77 1.99 0.43
N THR A 179 -6.57 0.79 -0.12
CA THR A 179 -5.25 0.39 -0.65
C THR A 179 -4.83 1.24 -1.85
N GLY A 180 -5.78 1.70 -2.67
CA GLY A 180 -5.51 2.66 -3.74
C GLY A 180 -5.00 4.01 -3.22
N ILE A 181 -5.58 4.51 -2.12
CA ILE A 181 -5.13 5.74 -1.44
C ILE A 181 -3.71 5.56 -0.89
N LEU A 182 -3.40 4.40 -0.28
CA LEU A 182 -2.05 4.08 0.15
C LEU A 182 -1.04 4.10 -1.01
N VAL A 183 -1.37 3.45 -2.14
CA VAL A 183 -0.52 3.45 -3.34
C VAL A 183 -0.29 4.87 -3.85
N HIS A 184 -1.33 5.70 -3.86
CA HIS A 184 -1.21 7.12 -4.21
C HIS A 184 -0.18 7.82 -3.32
N PHE A 185 -0.28 7.68 -1.99
CA PHE A 185 0.67 8.32 -1.07
C PHE A 185 2.10 7.79 -1.18
N ILE A 186 2.30 6.49 -1.42
CA ILE A 186 3.63 5.94 -1.72
C ILE A 186 4.22 6.62 -2.97
N GLY A 187 3.41 6.82 -4.01
CA GLY A 187 3.83 7.54 -5.23
C GLY A 187 4.14 9.02 -4.98
N ARG A 188 3.33 9.71 -4.16
CA ARG A 188 3.56 11.11 -3.75
C ARG A 188 4.87 11.26 -3.00
N ILE A 189 5.13 10.40 -2.02
CA ILE A 189 6.37 10.40 -1.23
C ILE A 189 7.57 10.05 -2.10
N SER A 190 7.42 9.09 -3.02
CA SER A 190 8.47 8.74 -3.97
C SER A 190 8.88 9.90 -4.85
N THR A 191 7.92 10.70 -5.29
CA THR A 191 8.15 11.94 -6.06
C THR A 191 8.77 13.04 -5.19
N LYS A 192 8.27 13.21 -3.96
CA LYS A 192 8.73 14.24 -3.01
C LYS A 192 10.16 14.00 -2.53
N PHE A 193 10.54 12.74 -2.33
CA PHE A 193 11.86 12.33 -1.82
C PHE A 193 12.52 11.30 -2.76
N PRO A 194 12.97 11.72 -3.95
CA PRO A 194 13.50 10.79 -4.96
C PRO A 194 14.75 10.04 -4.49
N ASN A 195 15.54 10.65 -3.58
CA ASN A 195 16.79 10.08 -3.05
C ASN A 195 16.58 9.08 -1.91
N TRP A 196 15.36 8.93 -1.39
CA TRP A 196 15.08 7.90 -0.40
C TRP A 196 15.14 6.51 -1.03
N SER A 197 15.61 5.53 -0.26
CA SER A 197 15.47 4.12 -0.61
C SER A 197 14.00 3.72 -0.74
N SER A 198 13.72 2.61 -1.42
CA SER A 198 12.35 2.10 -1.59
C SER A 198 11.68 1.80 -0.24
N GLU A 199 12.44 1.32 0.75
CA GLU A 199 11.96 1.08 2.12
C GLU A 199 11.59 2.38 2.84
N GLN A 200 12.39 3.44 2.67
CA GLN A 200 12.11 4.75 3.24
C GLN A 200 10.87 5.37 2.59
N LYS A 201 10.75 5.27 1.26
CA LYS A 201 9.56 5.73 0.51
C LYS A 201 8.29 5.00 0.93
N LEU A 202 8.38 3.68 1.12
CA LEU A 202 7.28 2.88 1.64
C LEU A 202 6.84 3.37 3.03
N LYS A 203 7.79 3.54 3.96
CA LYS A 203 7.49 4.04 5.31
C LYS A 203 6.86 5.43 5.28
N GLY A 204 7.40 6.33 4.47
CA GLY A 204 6.82 7.66 4.29
C GLY A 204 5.43 7.64 3.69
N GLY A 205 5.15 6.74 2.74
CA GLY A 205 3.81 6.55 2.17
C GLY A 205 2.80 6.05 3.20
N ILE A 206 3.23 5.16 4.11
CA ILE A 206 2.41 4.71 5.24
C ILE A 206 2.15 5.86 6.21
N ALA A 207 3.14 6.71 6.53
CA ALA A 207 2.93 7.88 7.37
C ALA A 207 1.96 8.88 6.72
N ALA A 208 2.14 9.15 5.42
CA ALA A 208 1.30 10.04 4.64
C ALA A 208 -0.15 9.54 4.53
N TYR A 209 -0.40 8.22 4.61
CA TYR A 209 -1.76 7.69 4.68
C TYR A 209 -2.55 8.23 5.87
N ASN A 210 -1.89 8.49 7.01
CA ASN A 210 -2.53 9.01 8.22
C ASN A 210 -2.72 10.53 8.23
N MET A 211 -1.82 11.30 7.61
CA MET A 211 -1.74 12.76 7.81
C MET A 211 -1.42 13.58 6.55
N GLY A 212 -1.45 12.94 5.38
CA GLY A 212 -1.14 13.53 4.08
C GLY A 212 0.35 13.67 3.80
N ASP A 213 0.74 13.67 2.53
CA ASP A 213 2.13 13.80 2.09
C ASP A 213 2.77 15.15 2.46
N GLY A 214 1.95 16.19 2.68
CA GLY A 214 2.39 17.53 3.07
C GLY A 214 3.22 17.57 4.35
N ASN A 215 2.83 16.76 5.35
CA ASN A 215 3.43 16.77 6.68
C ASN A 215 4.62 15.81 6.84
N VAL A 216 4.94 15.00 5.81
CA VAL A 216 6.16 14.19 5.81
C VAL A 216 7.33 15.07 5.38
N HIS A 217 8.23 15.43 6.31
CA HIS A 217 9.32 16.39 6.06
C HIS A 217 10.71 15.75 5.94
N SER A 218 10.99 14.70 6.72
CA SER A 218 12.25 13.95 6.69
C SER A 218 12.00 12.49 7.08
N TYR A 219 13.02 11.64 6.92
CA TYR A 219 12.88 10.21 7.24
C TYR A 219 12.99 9.95 8.74
N GLU A 220 13.89 10.68 9.41
CA GLU A 220 14.18 10.56 10.84
C GLU A 220 12.94 10.91 11.68
N ASN A 221 12.17 11.90 11.21
CA ASN A 221 11.00 12.46 11.87
C ASN A 221 9.70 12.16 11.10
N VAL A 222 9.68 11.05 10.35
CA VAL A 222 8.59 10.69 9.42
C VAL A 222 7.20 10.66 10.07
N ASP A 223 7.15 10.33 11.37
CA ASP A 223 5.90 10.18 12.13
C ASP A 223 5.57 11.39 13.04
N ASP A 224 6.36 12.48 13.06
CA ASP A 224 6.22 13.57 14.06
C ASP A 224 4.83 14.21 14.10
N HIS A 225 4.12 14.22 12.96
CA HIS A 225 2.77 14.77 12.82
C HIS A 225 1.68 13.71 12.67
N THR A 226 2.02 12.43 12.81
CA THR A 226 1.05 11.33 12.76
C THR A 226 0.36 11.13 14.11
N THR A 227 -0.81 10.49 14.11
CA THR A 227 -1.51 10.09 15.33
C THR A 227 -0.61 9.24 16.22
N GLY A 228 -0.42 9.64 17.48
CA GLY A 228 0.47 8.93 18.43
C GLY A 228 1.96 9.11 18.15
N ARG A 229 2.33 9.89 17.13
CA ARG A 229 3.72 10.12 16.67
C ARG A 229 4.47 8.82 16.35
N ASP A 230 3.75 7.82 15.87
CA ASP A 230 4.26 6.46 15.68
C ASP A 230 3.59 5.68 14.55
N TYR A 231 2.77 6.32 13.71
CA TYR A 231 1.85 5.60 12.84
C TYR A 231 2.56 4.64 11.89
N SER A 232 3.53 5.12 11.11
CA SER A 232 4.26 4.25 10.20
C SER A 232 5.17 3.26 10.92
N ASN A 233 5.79 3.67 12.04
CA ASN A 233 6.58 2.76 12.86
C ASN A 233 5.74 1.58 13.37
N ASP A 234 4.62 1.84 14.02
CA ASP A 234 3.72 0.81 14.55
C ASP A 234 3.17 -0.08 13.41
N VAL A 235 2.66 0.51 12.33
CA VAL A 235 2.13 -0.24 11.18
C VAL A 235 3.19 -1.16 10.57
N VAL A 236 4.42 -0.67 10.36
CA VAL A 236 5.51 -1.50 9.83
C VAL A 236 5.79 -2.69 10.76
N ALA A 237 5.87 -2.47 12.07
CA ALA A 237 6.12 -3.56 13.03
C ALA A 237 4.96 -4.57 13.05
N ARG A 238 3.70 -4.12 12.98
CA ARG A 238 2.53 -5.01 12.84
C ARG A 238 2.60 -5.81 11.53
N ALA A 239 2.99 -5.18 10.42
CA ALA A 239 3.12 -5.85 9.13
C ALA A 239 4.19 -6.94 9.14
N GLN A 240 5.34 -6.67 9.76
CA GLN A 240 6.39 -7.66 9.98
C GLN A 240 5.90 -8.85 10.82
N TRP A 241 5.05 -8.60 11.82
CA TRP A 241 4.41 -9.67 12.58
C TRP A 241 3.45 -10.50 11.73
N TYR A 242 2.54 -9.86 10.98
CA TYR A 242 1.58 -10.55 10.10
C TYR A 242 2.26 -11.37 9.01
N ARG A 243 3.39 -10.87 8.48
CA ARG A 243 4.19 -11.58 7.48
C ARG A 243 4.80 -12.86 8.03
N ASN A 244 5.30 -12.82 9.27
CA ASN A 244 6.01 -13.95 9.88
C ASN A 244 5.09 -14.95 10.61
N HIS A 245 3.95 -14.50 11.14
CA HIS A 245 3.10 -15.31 12.02
C HIS A 245 1.64 -15.35 11.57
N GLY A 246 1.20 -14.32 10.84
CA GLY A 246 -0.18 -14.18 10.40
C GLY A 246 -0.48 -14.89 9.08
N GLY A 247 0.51 -15.38 8.34
CA GLY A 247 0.32 -16.06 7.05
C GLY A 247 -0.14 -15.14 5.92
N PHE A 248 0.23 -13.85 5.97
CA PHE A 248 -0.08 -12.82 4.96
C PHE A 248 1.13 -12.48 4.07
#